data_AF-A0A0M3D5W5-F1
#
_entry.id   AF-A0A0M3D5W5-F1
#
_cell.length_a   1.000
_cell.length_b   1.000
_cell.length_c   1.000
_cell.angle_alpha   90.00
_cell.angle_beta   90.00
_cell.angle_gamma   90.00
#
_symmetry.space_group_name_H-M   'P 1'
#
loop_
_entity.id
_entity.type
_entity.pdbx_description
1 polymer ?
#
loop_
_entity_poly.entity_id
_entity_poly.type
_entity_poly.pdbx_seq_one_letter_code
_entity_poly.pdbx_strand_id
1 'polypeptide(L)'
;MIRVCVKLQVRPELLDEYRERHAPVWPEMLAEIAAAGRRNYSLFLAPDGELIGYYETEDDVAAQAYLAASPVAARWEAEMARFFVGLDGRPDQAAPTLPEVFHLEDQLSTSGLPNESSAS
;
A
#
# COMPACT_ATOMS: atom_id res chain seq x y z
N MET A 1 -8.43 -9.82 -9.26
CA MET A 1 -7.87 -9.02 -8.17
C MET A 1 -6.41 -9.36 -7.93
N ILE A 2 -5.54 -8.37 -8.15
CA ILE A 2 -4.10 -8.39 -7.92
C ILE A 2 -3.83 -7.92 -6.49
N ARG A 3 -2.91 -8.60 -5.80
CA ARG A 3 -2.38 -8.20 -4.49
C ARG A 3 -0.99 -7.63 -4.70
N VAL A 4 -0.77 -6.42 -4.21
CA VAL A 4 0.47 -5.70 -4.38
C VAL A 4 1.12 -5.52 -3.02
N CYS A 5 2.35 -5.99 -2.90
CA CYS A 5 3.19 -5.79 -1.72
C CYS A 5 4.37 -4.91 -2.13
N VAL A 6 4.58 -3.80 -1.45
CA VAL A 6 5.70 -2.87 -1.67
C VAL A 6 6.56 -2.79 -0.41
N LYS A 7 7.86 -2.59 -0.62
CA LYS A 7 8.82 -2.38 0.45
C LYS A 7 9.48 -1.02 0.34
N LEU A 8 9.44 -0.25 1.42
CA LEU A 8 10.09 1.05 1.55
C LEU A 8 10.91 1.13 2.83
N GLN A 9 11.77 2.14 2.93
CA GLN A 9 12.54 2.43 4.13
C GLN A 9 12.21 3.84 4.62
N VAL A 10 11.62 3.92 5.82
CA VAL A 10 11.42 5.17 6.55
C VAL A 10 12.69 5.47 7.35
N ARG A 11 13.03 6.75 7.46
CA ARG A 11 14.11 7.26 8.31
C ARG A 11 13.83 6.90 9.77
N PRO A 12 14.71 6.14 10.45
CA PRO A 12 14.50 5.73 11.83
C PRO A 12 14.26 6.88 12.80
N GLU A 13 14.85 8.04 12.53
CA GLU A 13 14.69 9.26 13.34
C GLU A 13 13.33 9.97 13.17
N LEU A 14 12.50 9.56 12.20
CA LEU A 14 11.19 10.19 11.91
C LEU A 14 9.99 9.23 12.11
N LEU A 15 10.19 8.06 12.71
CA LEU A 15 9.15 7.02 12.78
C LEU A 15 7.92 7.46 13.57
N ASP A 16 8.09 8.21 14.66
CA ASP A 16 6.97 8.66 15.48
C ASP A 16 6.10 9.65 14.72
N GLU A 17 6.73 10.65 14.07
CA GLU A 17 5.99 11.59 13.25
C GLU A 17 5.33 10.89 12.05
N TYR A 18 5.98 9.90 11.43
CA TYR A 18 5.38 9.13 10.35
C TYR A 18 4.05 8.47 10.78
N ARG A 19 4.02 7.90 11.99
CA ARG A 19 2.80 7.31 12.56
C ARG A 19 1.72 8.37 12.81
N GLU A 20 2.10 9.52 13.36
CA GLU A 20 1.16 10.64 13.58
C GLU A 20 0.52 11.11 12.28
N ARG A 21 1.31 11.22 11.19
CA ARG A 21 0.78 11.60 9.87
C ARG A 21 -0.24 10.60 9.32
N HIS A 22 -0.16 9.32 9.70
CA HIS A 22 -1.09 8.28 9.27
C HIS A 22 -2.29 8.09 10.23
N ALA A 23 -2.41 8.93 11.27
CA ALA A 23 -3.40 8.77 12.34
C ALA A 23 -4.12 10.09 12.69
N PRO A 24 -5.06 10.60 11.87
CA PRO A 24 -5.53 10.01 10.61
C PRO A 24 -4.93 10.67 9.35
N VAL A 25 -4.89 9.90 8.26
CA VAL A 25 -4.67 10.42 6.90
C VAL A 25 -5.80 11.38 6.50
N TRP A 26 -5.49 12.35 5.63
CA TRP A 26 -6.48 13.31 5.13
C TRP A 26 -7.66 12.62 4.43
N PRO A 27 -8.92 13.02 4.72
CA PRO A 27 -10.10 12.44 4.08
C PRO A 27 -10.07 12.49 2.55
N GLU A 28 -9.57 13.58 1.96
CA GLU A 28 -9.45 13.71 0.51
C GLU A 28 -8.44 12.72 -0.08
N MET A 29 -7.34 12.42 0.62
CA MET A 29 -6.37 11.44 0.15
C MET A 29 -6.95 10.02 0.21
N LEU A 30 -7.71 9.72 1.28
CA LEU A 30 -8.42 8.44 1.38
C LEU A 30 -9.43 8.25 0.23
N ALA A 31 -10.13 9.32 -0.15
CA ALA A 31 -11.05 9.30 -1.28
C ALA A 31 -10.34 9.02 -2.62
N GLU A 32 -9.17 9.62 -2.84
CA GLU A 32 -8.36 9.38 -4.04
C GLU A 32 -7.84 7.93 -4.11
N ILE A 33 -7.35 7.38 -3.00
CA ILE A 33 -6.91 5.98 -2.91
C ILE A 33 -8.06 5.03 -3.27
N ALA A 34 -9.24 5.27 -2.69
CA ALA A 34 -10.42 4.46 -2.96
C ALA A 34 -10.90 4.61 -4.42
N ALA A 35 -10.91 5.82 -4.96
CA ALA A 35 -11.30 6.11 -6.34
C ALA A 35 -10.33 5.50 -7.37
N ALA A 36 -9.04 5.37 -7.02
CA ALA A 36 -8.05 4.66 -7.81
C ALA A 36 -8.30 3.14 -7.86
N GLY A 37 -9.22 2.60 -7.05
CA GLY A 37 -9.55 1.18 -6.99
C GLY A 37 -8.69 0.36 -6.02
N ARG A 38 -7.78 1.01 -5.27
CA ARG A 38 -7.03 0.37 -4.19
C ARG A 38 -7.95 0.10 -3.00
N ARG A 39 -7.89 -1.11 -2.45
CA ARG A 39 -8.68 -1.56 -1.30
C ARG A 39 -7.85 -2.46 -0.40
N ASN A 40 -8.36 -2.73 0.80
CA ASN A 40 -7.67 -3.48 1.84
C ASN A 40 -6.23 -2.96 2.08
N TYR A 41 -6.04 -1.64 1.97
CA TYR A 41 -4.71 -1.03 1.99
C TYR A 41 -4.23 -0.89 3.42
N SER A 42 -3.16 -1.62 3.76
CA SER A 42 -2.48 -1.57 5.05
C SER A 42 -1.01 -1.20 4.91
N LEU A 43 -0.49 -0.50 5.91
CA LEU A 43 0.93 -0.20 6.09
C LEU A 43 1.43 -0.80 7.40
N PHE A 44 2.58 -1.48 7.37
CA PHE A 44 3.21 -2.10 8.52
C PHE A 44 4.63 -1.54 8.67
N LEU A 45 4.94 -0.96 9.82
CA LEU A 45 6.21 -0.28 10.07
C LEU A 45 7.01 -0.98 11.17
N ALA A 46 8.17 -1.51 10.82
CA ALA A 46 9.12 -2.11 11.74
C ALA A 46 9.87 -1.05 12.57
N PRO A 47 10.44 -1.41 13.74
CA PRO A 47 11.18 -0.48 14.60
C PRO A 47 12.44 0.12 13.96
N ASP A 48 13.03 -0.54 12.98
CA ASP A 48 14.20 -0.08 12.22
C ASP A 48 13.81 0.74 10.97
N GLY A 49 12.52 0.99 10.78
CA GLY A 49 11.98 1.80 9.68
C GLY A 49 11.67 1.03 8.40
N GLU A 50 11.84 -0.29 8.35
CA GLU A 50 11.33 -1.07 7.23
C GLU A 50 9.80 -0.96 7.19
N LEU A 51 9.27 -0.50 6.05
CA LEU A 51 7.84 -0.31 5.83
C LEU A 51 7.35 -1.26 4.75
N ILE A 52 6.33 -2.05 5.07
CA ILE A 52 5.59 -2.89 4.14
C ILE A 52 4.24 -2.24 3.85
N GLY A 53 3.96 -1.99 2.58
CA GLY A 53 2.62 -1.63 2.12
C GLY A 53 1.97 -2.79 1.40
N TYR A 54 0.71 -3.06 1.71
CA TYR A 54 -0.10 -4.09 1.05
C TYR A 54 -1.43 -3.49 0.61
N TYR A 55 -1.83 -3.69 -0.64
CA TYR A 55 -3.18 -3.38 -1.10
C TYR A 55 -3.64 -4.35 -2.19
N GLU A 56 -4.94 -4.35 -2.42
CA GLU A 56 -5.61 -5.09 -3.48
C GLU A 56 -6.16 -4.13 -4.53
N THR A 57 -6.10 -4.52 -5.80
CA THR A 57 -6.66 -3.76 -6.94
C THR A 57 -7.02 -4.70 -8.09
N GLU A 58 -7.88 -4.29 -9.02
CA GLU A 58 -8.09 -5.04 -10.27
C GLU A 58 -7.02 -4.74 -11.33
N ASP A 59 -6.51 -3.51 -11.33
CA ASP A 59 -5.51 -3.03 -12.29
C ASP A 59 -4.57 -2.06 -11.57
N ASP A 60 -3.35 -2.50 -11.31
CA ASP A 60 -2.36 -1.69 -10.60
C ASP A 60 -1.80 -0.56 -11.46
N VAL A 61 -1.67 -0.78 -12.78
CA VAL A 61 -1.17 0.25 -13.71
C VAL A 61 -2.19 1.39 -13.80
N ALA A 62 -3.48 1.07 -13.92
CA ALA A 62 -4.53 2.08 -13.93
C ALA A 62 -4.63 2.82 -12.59
N ALA A 63 -4.52 2.11 -11.46
CA ALA A 63 -4.55 2.74 -10.13
C ALA A 63 -3.38 3.71 -9.92
N GLN A 64 -2.17 3.32 -10.32
CA GLN A 64 -0.99 4.19 -10.29
C GLN A 64 -1.16 5.40 -11.20
N ALA A 65 -1.66 5.21 -12.42
CA ALA A 65 -1.89 6.30 -13.37
C ALA A 65 -2.93 7.32 -12.86
N TYR A 66 -4.00 6.84 -12.20
CA TYR A 66 -5.00 7.69 -11.57
C TYR A 66 -4.37 8.58 -10.49
N LEU A 67 -3.65 7.98 -9.54
CA LEU A 67 -3.01 8.72 -8.45
C LEU A 67 -1.93 9.67 -8.95
N ALA A 68 -1.24 9.34 -10.05
CA ALA A 68 -0.27 10.22 -10.69
C ALA A 68 -0.88 11.50 -11.27
N ALA A 69 -2.13 11.45 -11.70
CA ALA A 69 -2.86 12.62 -12.19
C ALA A 69 -3.52 13.44 -11.06
N SER A 70 -3.53 12.93 -9.83
CA SER A 70 -4.24 13.54 -8.71
C SER A 70 -3.42 14.64 -8.03
N PRO A 71 -3.91 15.89 -7.99
CA PRO A 71 -3.23 16.98 -7.28
C PRO A 71 -3.21 16.76 -5.75
N VAL A 72 -4.20 16.04 -5.21
CA VAL A 72 -4.27 15.69 -3.78
C VAL A 72 -3.17 14.68 -3.45
N ALA A 73 -3.02 13.63 -4.26
CA ALA A 73 -1.95 12.66 -4.10
C ALA A 73 -0.57 13.30 -4.23
N ALA A 74 -0.38 14.18 -5.21
CA ALA A 74 0.86 14.93 -5.39
C ALA A 74 1.23 15.78 -4.15
N ARG A 75 0.24 16.44 -3.53
CA ARG A 75 0.45 17.22 -2.29
C ARG A 75 0.83 16.30 -1.12
N TRP A 76 0.11 15.20 -0.96
CA TRP A 76 0.40 14.22 0.08
C TRP A 76 1.82 13.65 -0.05
N GLU A 77 2.19 13.23 -1.25
CA GLU A 77 3.53 12.70 -1.55
C GLU A 77 4.64 13.71 -1.28
N ALA A 78 4.42 14.99 -1.62
CA ALA A 78 5.39 16.05 -1.33
C ALA A 78 5.66 16.19 0.17
N GLU A 79 4.63 16.05 1.03
CA GLU A 79 4.83 16.05 2.48
C GLU A 79 5.49 14.76 2.98
N MET A 80 5.15 13.62 2.38
CA MET A 80 5.66 12.32 2.80
C MET A 80 7.09 12.03 2.32
N ALA A 81 7.57 12.71 1.27
CA ALA A 81 8.86 12.45 0.64
C ALA A 81 10.03 12.49 1.64
N ARG A 82 9.98 13.39 2.63
CA ARG A 82 11.06 13.56 3.63
C ARG A 82 11.26 12.33 4.54
N PHE A 83 10.23 11.51 4.71
CA PHE A 83 10.28 10.35 5.60
C PHE A 83 11.09 9.20 5.00
N PHE A 84 11.23 9.13 3.68
CA PHE A 84 11.80 7.97 3.03
C PHE A 84 13.30 8.13 2.70
N VAL A 85 14.00 6.99 2.69
CA VAL A 85 15.40 6.86 2.28
C VAL A 85 15.47 6.29 0.86
N GLY A 86 16.33 6.85 0.00
CA GLY A 86 16.66 6.25 -1.29
C GLY A 86 15.55 6.29 -2.34
N LEU A 87 14.50 7.09 -2.12
CA LEU A 87 13.50 7.39 -3.14
C LEU A 87 13.93 8.61 -3.94
N ASP A 88 14.61 8.38 -5.06
CA ASP A 88 14.68 9.36 -6.13
C ASP A 88 13.37 9.27 -6.94
N GLY A 89 12.41 10.18 -6.70
CA GLY A 89 11.10 10.20 -7.36
C GLY A 89 9.90 9.92 -6.44
N ARG A 90 8.74 9.57 -7.01
CA ARG A 90 7.49 9.38 -6.24
C ARG A 90 7.46 7.99 -5.57
N PRO A 91 7.24 7.91 -4.23
CA PRO A 91 7.23 6.65 -3.48
C PRO A 91 6.27 5.58 -3.99
N ASP A 92 5.17 5.98 -4.61
CA ASP A 92 4.11 5.11 -5.14
C ASP A 92 4.49 4.41 -6.46
N GLN A 93 5.54 4.88 -7.16
CA GLN A 93 5.97 4.38 -8.48
C GLN A 93 7.35 3.70 -8.46
N ALA A 94 8.18 4.01 -7.47
CA ALA A 94 9.56 3.51 -7.40
C ALA A 94 9.80 2.44 -6.32
N ALA A 95 8.79 2.15 -5.49
CA ALA A 95 8.93 1.12 -4.45
C ALA A 95 9.05 -0.27 -5.10
N PRO A 96 10.09 -1.05 -4.78
CA PRO A 96 10.21 -2.41 -5.27
C PRO A 96 9.01 -3.24 -4.78
N THR A 97 8.30 -3.85 -5.73
CA THR A 97 7.24 -4.80 -5.42
C THR A 97 7.85 -6.13 -5.00
N LEU A 98 7.30 -6.74 -3.96
CA LEU A 98 7.67 -8.07 -3.52
C LEU A 98 6.78 -9.10 -4.21
N PRO A 99 7.34 -10.13 -4.86
CA PRO A 99 6.53 -11.16 -5.51
C PRO A 99 5.79 -11.99 -4.46
N GLU A 100 4.49 -12.16 -4.66
CA GLU A 100 3.69 -13.10 -3.88
C GLU A 100 4.11 -14.53 -4.23
N VAL A 101 4.45 -15.32 -3.20
CA VAL A 101 4.85 -16.73 -3.35
C VAL A 101 3.79 -17.71 -2.81
N PHE A 102 2.84 -17.21 -2.03
CA PHE A 102 1.77 -17.99 -1.42
C PHE A 102 0.58 -17.09 -1.05
N HIS A 103 -0.63 -17.58 -1.31
CA HIS A 103 -1.88 -17.02 -0.80
C HIS A 103 -2.81 -18.17 -0.41
N LEU A 104 -3.27 -18.18 0.84
CA LEU A 104 -4.03 -19.30 1.40
C LEU A 104 -5.36 -19.51 0.66
N GLU A 105 -6.15 -18.46 0.50
CA GLU A 105 -7.50 -18.58 -0.07
C GLU A 105 -7.49 -19.00 -1.55
N ASP A 106 -6.49 -18.55 -2.31
CA ASP A 106 -6.32 -18.98 -3.71
C ASP A 106 -6.04 -20.48 -3.77
N GLN A 107 -5.17 -20.99 -2.91
CA GLN A 107 -4.87 -22.42 -2.85
C GLN A 107 -6.04 -23.22 -2.27
N LEU A 108 -6.75 -22.74 -1.25
CA LEU A 108 -7.95 -23.41 -0.74
C LEU A 108 -9.02 -23.54 -1.82
N SER A 109 -9.28 -22.47 -2.58
CA SER A 109 -10.27 -22.46 -3.65
C SER A 109 -9.97 -23.47 -4.78
N THR A 110 -8.71 -23.87 -4.94
CA THR A 110 -8.25 -24.81 -5.96
C THR A 110 -7.88 -26.19 -5.40
N SER A 111 -7.79 -26.32 -4.08
CA SER A 111 -7.30 -27.54 -3.39
C SER A 111 -8.28 -28.71 -3.44
N GLY A 112 -9.57 -28.47 -3.71
CA GLY A 112 -10.62 -29.48 -3.60
C GLY A 112 -10.89 -29.94 -2.15
N LEU A 113 -10.30 -29.28 -1.15
CA LEU A 113 -10.66 -29.48 0.25
C LEU A 113 -12.09 -29.00 0.50
N PRO A 114 -12.85 -29.66 1.38
CA PRO A 114 -14.19 -29.21 1.74
C PRO A 114 -14.10 -27.79 2.32
N ASN A 115 -14.76 -26.85 1.65
CA ASN A 115 -14.76 -25.45 2.05
C ASN A 115 -15.80 -25.26 3.17
N GLU A 116 -15.36 -25.23 4.44
CA GLU A 116 -16.25 -25.05 5.59
C GLU A 116 -16.82 -23.62 5.73
N SER A 117 -16.55 -22.73 4.76
CA SER A 117 -17.08 -21.35 4.74
C SER A 117 -18.56 -21.24 4.32
N SER A 118 -19.32 -22.34 4.31
CA SER A 118 -20.78 -22.34 4.22
C SER A 118 -21.44 -22.56 5.59
N ALA A 119 -20.96 -21.86 6.61
CA ALA A 119 -21.59 -21.85 7.92
C ALA A 119 -21.43 -20.48 8.59
N SER A 120 -22.24 -19.50 8.13
CA SER A 120 -23.06 -18.56 8.93
C SER A 120 -23.36 -17.29 8.13
#